data_AF-A0A524P960-F1
#
_entry.id   AF-A0A524P960-F1
#
_cell.length_a   1.000
_cell.length_b   1.000
_cell.length_c   1.000
_cell.angle_alpha   90.00
_cell.angle_beta   90.00
_cell.angle_gamma   90.00
#
_symmetry.space_group_name_H-M   'P 1'
#
loop_
_entity.id
_entity.type
_entity.pdbx_description
1 polymer ?
#
loop_
_entity_poly.entity_id
_entity_poly.type
_entity_poly.pdbx_seq_one_letter_code
_entity_poly.pdbx_strand_id
1 'polypeptide(L)'
;MRWFLQVFEGAGKEAFGLVGRGATVLLKGIGKITGLEFLEQVAEFVGGINDLFGGFKERAEQVSDALRSPEVAFVLVTSPDPPAVGEARFFSDKLRDAGMHRKGIIVNRVHSLLEEPAISDEEQVVALRDVLPEWIDDADIQARLGEALRTERTWAIPDRLQVDRLSEQVGDDARIVEVPAFDQDVHDLAALARVASYLTAGA
;
A
#
# COMPACT_ATOMS: atom_id res chain seq x y z
N MET A 1 32.39 -7.55 -5.06
CA MET A 1 33.11 -6.76 -4.05
C MET A 1 34.29 -7.49 -3.40
N ARG A 2 34.26 -8.84 -3.26
CA ARG A 2 35.36 -9.63 -2.66
C ARG A 2 36.75 -9.40 -3.29
N TRP A 3 36.79 -9.04 -4.57
CA TRP A 3 38.01 -8.73 -5.32
C TRP A 3 38.72 -7.45 -4.85
N PHE A 4 38.01 -6.48 -4.27
CA PHE A 4 38.60 -5.19 -3.86
C PHE A 4 39.35 -5.32 -2.52
N LEU A 5 38.79 -6.09 -1.58
CA LEU A 5 39.40 -6.38 -0.28
C LEU A 5 40.65 -7.26 -0.40
N GLN A 6 40.62 -8.25 -1.31
CA GLN A 6 41.78 -9.13 -1.59
C GLN A 6 43.01 -8.39 -2.14
N VAL A 7 42.83 -7.22 -2.76
CA VAL A 7 43.94 -6.40 -3.29
C VAL A 7 44.68 -5.65 -2.16
N PHE A 8 44.00 -5.34 -1.05
CA PHE A 8 44.59 -4.63 0.09
C PHE A 8 45.14 -5.57 1.19
N GLU A 9 44.58 -6.77 1.36
CA GLU A 9 44.99 -7.72 2.41
C GLU A 9 46.28 -8.52 2.12
N GLY A 10 46.96 -8.30 0.98
CA GLY A 10 48.25 -8.94 0.72
C GLY A 10 48.20 -10.47 0.67
N ALA A 11 47.10 -11.05 0.18
CA ALA A 11 46.93 -12.50 0.11
C ALA A 11 47.73 -13.11 -1.07
N GLY A 12 48.79 -13.86 -0.72
CA GLY A 12 49.28 -15.05 -1.43
C GLY A 12 49.75 -14.90 -2.89
N LYS A 13 51.06 -15.09 -3.10
CA LYS A 13 51.80 -14.98 -4.38
C LYS A 13 51.33 -15.84 -5.57
N GLU A 14 50.23 -16.58 -5.50
CA GLU A 14 49.86 -17.56 -6.54
C GLU A 14 48.56 -17.26 -7.31
N ALA A 15 47.72 -16.31 -6.89
CA ALA A 15 46.51 -15.91 -7.63
C ALA A 15 46.75 -14.84 -8.73
N PHE A 16 48.01 -14.55 -9.07
CA PHE A 16 48.47 -13.23 -9.55
C PHE A 16 48.62 -13.03 -11.07
N GLY A 17 48.03 -13.87 -11.92
CA GLY A 17 48.30 -13.81 -13.36
C GLY A 17 47.76 -12.57 -14.09
N LEU A 18 46.43 -12.42 -14.09
CA LEU A 18 45.74 -11.52 -15.04
C LEU A 18 44.74 -10.56 -14.38
N VAL A 19 43.91 -11.04 -13.44
CA VAL A 19 42.88 -10.23 -12.77
C VAL A 19 43.50 -9.24 -11.78
N GLY A 20 44.53 -9.66 -11.03
CA GLY A 20 45.25 -8.79 -10.09
C GLY A 20 46.00 -7.66 -10.80
N ARG A 21 46.68 -7.95 -11.92
CA ARG A 21 47.45 -6.93 -12.67
C ARG A 21 46.56 -5.83 -13.27
N GLY A 22 45.39 -6.17 -13.81
CA GLY A 22 44.44 -5.20 -14.36
C GLY A 22 43.82 -4.30 -13.28
N ALA A 23 43.43 -4.88 -12.15
CA ALA A 23 42.90 -4.14 -11.00
C ALA A 23 43.96 -3.18 -10.41
N THR A 24 45.22 -3.61 -10.28
CA THR A 24 46.30 -2.76 -9.76
C THR A 24 46.59 -1.55 -10.66
N VAL A 25 46.50 -1.69 -12.00
CA VAL A 25 46.73 -0.57 -12.93
C VAL A 25 45.58 0.45 -12.87
N LEU A 26 44.34 -0.02 -12.82
CA LEU A 26 43.16 0.83 -12.64
C LEU A 26 43.19 1.58 -11.29
N LEU A 27 43.53 0.88 -10.20
CA LEU A 27 43.66 1.47 -8.88
C LEU A 27 44.81 2.49 -8.80
N LYS A 28 45.94 2.23 -9.46
CA LYS A 28 47.04 3.20 -9.57
C LYS A 28 46.65 4.43 -10.40
N GLY A 29 45.85 4.25 -11.46
CA GLY A 29 45.32 5.34 -12.27
C GLY A 29 44.36 6.22 -11.47
N ILE A 30 43.44 5.60 -10.73
CA ILE A 30 42.50 6.30 -9.86
C ILE A 30 43.24 6.98 -8.71
N GLY A 31 44.16 6.28 -8.02
CA GLY A 31 44.94 6.83 -6.92
C GLY A 31 45.86 7.98 -7.30
N LYS A 32 46.30 8.06 -8.56
CA LYS A 32 47.06 9.21 -9.07
C LYS A 32 46.20 10.46 -9.25
N ILE A 33 44.89 10.28 -9.43
CA ILE A 33 43.91 11.36 -9.60
C ILE A 33 43.27 11.75 -8.25
N THR A 34 42.97 10.77 -7.39
CA THR A 34 42.22 10.95 -6.13
C THR A 34 43.09 10.95 -4.87
N GLY A 35 44.35 10.51 -4.96
CA GLY A 35 45.23 10.28 -3.81
C GLY A 35 45.13 8.87 -3.24
N LEU A 36 46.24 8.34 -2.73
CA LEU A 36 46.32 7.03 -2.07
C LEU A 36 45.52 6.97 -0.76
N GLU A 37 45.55 8.05 0.01
CA GLU A 37 44.84 8.18 1.29
C GLU A 37 43.31 8.04 1.14
N PHE A 38 42.73 8.57 0.06
CA PHE A 38 41.30 8.39 -0.23
C PHE A 38 40.95 6.92 -0.54
N LEU A 39 41.83 6.21 -1.25
CA LEU A 39 41.60 4.78 -1.54
C LEU A 39 41.68 3.93 -0.28
N GLU A 40 42.58 4.27 0.65
CA GLU A 40 42.67 3.63 1.97
C GLU A 40 41.41 3.88 2.79
N GLN A 41 40.90 5.12 2.84
CA GLN A 41 39.64 5.45 3.52
C GLN A 41 38.42 4.72 2.92
N VAL A 42 38.35 4.59 1.60
CA VAL A 42 37.28 3.81 0.94
C VAL A 42 37.40 2.32 1.26
N ALA A 43 38.61 1.77 1.31
CA ALA A 43 38.83 0.38 1.70
C ALA A 43 38.46 0.13 3.16
N GLU A 44 38.83 1.04 4.07
CA GLU A 44 38.46 1.00 5.49
C GLU A 44 36.94 1.11 5.68
N PHE A 45 36.31 2.04 4.97
CA PHE A 45 34.85 2.20 4.97
C PHE A 45 34.12 0.96 4.43
N VAL A 46 34.56 0.41 3.29
CA VAL A 46 33.97 -0.80 2.71
C VAL A 46 34.22 -2.02 3.61
N GLY A 47 35.39 -2.13 4.24
CA GLY A 47 35.71 -3.16 5.23
C GLY A 47 34.79 -3.09 6.45
N GLY A 48 34.69 -1.90 7.07
CA GLY A 48 33.80 -1.68 8.21
C GLY A 48 32.31 -1.85 7.88
N ILE A 49 31.90 -1.49 6.66
CA ILE A 49 30.58 -1.84 6.13
C ILE A 49 30.43 -3.35 6.02
N ASN A 50 31.38 -4.08 5.46
CA ASN A 50 31.21 -5.51 5.25
C ASN A 50 31.00 -6.28 6.58
N ASP A 51 31.61 -5.83 7.68
CA ASP A 51 31.38 -6.36 9.03
C ASP A 51 29.99 -6.00 9.61
N LEU A 52 29.49 -4.78 9.34
CA LEU A 52 28.14 -4.36 9.73
C LEU A 52 27.04 -5.02 8.87
N PHE A 53 27.33 -5.28 7.60
CA PHE A 53 26.39 -5.76 6.58
C PHE A 53 26.44 -7.27 6.33
N GLY A 54 27.46 -7.99 6.83
CA GLY A 54 27.61 -9.43 6.64
C GLY A 54 26.37 -10.22 7.06
N GLY A 55 25.80 -9.89 8.22
CA GLY A 55 24.55 -10.49 8.71
C GLY A 55 23.28 -9.87 8.11
N PHE A 56 23.35 -8.81 7.30
CA PHE A 56 22.16 -8.13 6.77
C PHE A 56 21.47 -8.95 5.68
N LYS A 57 22.25 -9.59 4.80
CA LYS A 57 21.70 -10.47 3.77
C LYS A 57 20.98 -11.67 4.38
N GLU A 58 21.63 -12.34 5.34
CA GLU A 58 21.08 -13.50 6.02
C GLU A 58 19.81 -13.14 6.82
N ARG A 59 19.81 -12.00 7.53
CA ARG A 59 18.61 -11.47 8.18
C ARG A 59 17.50 -11.12 7.20
N ALA A 60 17.84 -10.53 6.06
CA ALA A 60 16.86 -10.19 5.02
C ALA A 60 16.23 -11.47 4.44
N GLU A 61 17.01 -12.53 4.23
CA GLU A 61 16.50 -13.84 3.81
C GLU A 61 15.57 -14.43 4.88
N GLN A 62 15.97 -14.44 6.16
CA GLN A 62 15.12 -14.92 7.27
C GLN A 62 13.79 -14.16 7.38
N VAL A 63 13.81 -12.83 7.26
CA VAL A 63 12.58 -12.01 7.24
C VAL A 63 11.73 -12.32 6.01
N SER A 64 12.37 -12.46 4.85
CA SER A 64 11.67 -12.77 3.60
C SER A 64 10.95 -14.12 3.67
N ASP A 65 11.58 -15.13 4.28
CA ASP A 65 11.00 -16.46 4.48
C ASP A 65 9.86 -16.43 5.51
N ALA A 66 10.02 -15.68 6.61
CA ALA A 66 8.97 -15.49 7.60
C ALA A 66 7.71 -14.85 6.99
N LEU A 67 7.87 -13.84 6.14
CA LEU A 67 6.75 -13.18 5.44
C LEU A 67 6.05 -14.09 4.41
N ARG A 68 6.71 -15.16 3.94
CA ARG A 68 6.10 -16.19 3.07
C ARG A 68 5.51 -17.36 3.84
N SER A 69 5.72 -17.42 5.15
CA SER A 69 5.22 -18.51 5.99
C SER A 69 3.68 -18.49 6.03
N PRO A 70 3.03 -19.64 6.24
CA PRO A 70 1.58 -19.72 6.37
C PRO A 70 1.03 -18.99 7.62
N GLU A 71 1.90 -18.57 8.54
CA GLU A 71 1.54 -17.81 9.75
C GLU A 71 1.35 -16.31 9.47
N VAL A 72 1.82 -15.82 8.32
CA VAL A 72 1.73 -14.40 7.93
C VAL A 72 0.69 -14.21 6.83
N ALA A 73 -0.14 -13.19 7.00
CA ALA A 73 -1.11 -12.75 6.00
C ALA A 73 -0.97 -11.26 5.74
N PHE A 74 -1.01 -10.87 4.47
CA PHE A 74 -1.03 -9.49 4.03
C PHE A 74 -2.46 -9.01 3.81
N VAL A 75 -2.74 -7.81 4.29
CA VAL A 75 -3.98 -7.08 4.04
C VAL A 75 -3.60 -5.77 3.35
N LEU A 76 -4.11 -5.55 2.14
CA LEU A 76 -3.89 -4.29 1.44
C LEU A 76 -4.98 -3.31 1.86
N VAL A 77 -4.62 -2.03 1.96
CA VAL A 77 -5.58 -0.95 2.20
C VAL A 77 -5.44 0.05 1.06
N THR A 78 -6.56 0.44 0.47
CA THR A 78 -6.63 1.42 -0.62
C THR A 78 -7.82 2.34 -0.45
N SER A 79 -7.88 3.45 -1.19
CA SER A 79 -9.10 4.25 -1.35
C SER A 79 -9.82 3.86 -2.65
N PRO A 80 -11.09 4.24 -2.86
CA PRO A 80 -11.74 4.06 -4.16
C PRO A 80 -11.14 4.95 -5.28
N ASP A 81 -10.17 5.81 -4.97
CA ASP A 81 -9.52 6.66 -5.97
C ASP A 81 -8.83 5.81 -7.05
N PRO A 82 -9.04 6.09 -8.35
CA PRO A 82 -8.45 5.32 -9.45
C PRO A 82 -6.93 5.06 -9.35
N PRO A 83 -6.07 6.04 -9.00
CA PRO A 83 -4.64 5.77 -8.86
C PRO A 83 -4.33 4.82 -7.70
N ALA A 84 -5.01 4.96 -6.57
CA ALA A 84 -4.81 4.10 -5.39
C ALA A 84 -5.29 2.67 -5.66
N VAL A 85 -6.42 2.50 -6.35
CA VAL A 85 -6.90 1.18 -6.80
C VAL A 85 -5.91 0.53 -7.77
N GLY A 86 -5.35 1.30 -8.70
CA GLY A 86 -4.30 0.82 -9.61
C GLY A 86 -3.05 0.32 -8.88
N GLU A 87 -2.58 1.07 -7.87
CA GLU A 87 -1.43 0.67 -7.05
C GLU A 87 -1.74 -0.57 -6.19
N ALA A 88 -2.92 -0.61 -5.58
CA ALA A 88 -3.37 -1.76 -4.79
C ALA A 88 -3.41 -3.03 -5.65
N ARG A 89 -3.92 -2.94 -6.89
CA ARG A 89 -3.89 -4.05 -7.84
C ARG A 89 -2.46 -4.48 -8.15
N PHE A 90 -1.58 -3.55 -8.51
CA PHE A 90 -0.19 -3.86 -8.80
C PHE A 90 0.51 -4.54 -7.63
N PHE A 91 0.33 -4.04 -6.41
CA PHE A 91 0.93 -4.61 -5.21
C PHE A 91 0.32 -5.98 -4.88
N SER A 92 -0.97 -6.15 -5.12
CA SER A 92 -1.72 -7.40 -4.98
C SER A 92 -1.13 -8.50 -5.87
N ASP A 93 -0.82 -8.19 -7.13
CA ASP A 93 -0.13 -9.11 -8.06
C ASP A 93 1.31 -9.40 -7.59
N LYS A 94 2.04 -8.39 -7.09
CA LYS A 94 3.41 -8.56 -6.59
C LYS A 94 3.51 -9.47 -5.38
N LEU A 95 2.55 -9.41 -4.45
CA LEU A 95 2.50 -10.33 -3.32
C LEU A 95 2.30 -11.77 -3.79
N ARG A 96 1.41 -11.99 -4.76
CA ARG A 96 1.20 -13.32 -5.37
C ARG A 96 2.48 -13.83 -6.03
N ASP A 97 3.11 -13.01 -6.87
CA ASP A 97 4.37 -13.36 -7.55
C ASP A 97 5.50 -13.68 -6.56
N ALA A 98 5.50 -13.00 -5.39
CA ALA A 98 6.48 -13.20 -4.33
C ALA A 98 6.17 -14.40 -3.41
N GLY A 99 5.07 -15.12 -3.63
CA GLY A 99 4.63 -16.23 -2.77
C GLY A 99 4.18 -15.79 -1.38
N MET A 100 3.75 -14.53 -1.23
CA MET A 100 3.27 -13.96 0.02
C MET A 100 1.74 -14.05 0.11
N HIS A 101 1.22 -14.52 1.23
CA HIS A 101 -0.20 -14.83 1.38
C HIS A 101 -1.04 -13.55 1.57
N ARG A 102 -1.69 -13.08 0.50
CA ARG A 102 -2.66 -11.98 0.56
C ARG A 102 -4.02 -12.50 1.02
N LYS A 103 -4.52 -12.04 2.17
CA LYS A 103 -5.81 -12.51 2.72
C LYS A 103 -6.99 -11.60 2.37
N GLY A 104 -6.73 -10.31 2.17
CA GLY A 104 -7.81 -9.38 1.83
C GLY A 104 -7.32 -8.04 1.33
N ILE A 105 -8.25 -7.29 0.75
CA ILE A 105 -8.08 -5.91 0.32
C ILE A 105 -9.20 -5.08 0.95
N ILE A 106 -8.82 -4.05 1.68
CA ILE A 106 -9.74 -3.09 2.30
C ILE A 106 -9.82 -1.89 1.36
N VAL A 107 -11.01 -1.60 0.85
CA VAL A 107 -11.30 -0.33 0.17
C VAL A 107 -11.89 0.62 1.21
N ASN A 108 -11.08 1.58 1.62
CA ASN A 108 -11.38 2.53 2.68
C ASN A 108 -11.95 3.83 2.12
N ARG A 109 -12.82 4.49 2.89
CA ARG A 109 -13.49 5.75 2.52
C ARG A 109 -14.41 5.62 1.30
N VAL A 110 -15.16 4.53 1.22
CA VAL A 110 -16.15 4.32 0.15
C VAL A 110 -17.42 5.13 0.43
N HIS A 111 -17.88 5.89 -0.56
CA HIS A 111 -19.19 6.53 -0.52
C HIS A 111 -20.28 5.50 -0.86
N SER A 112 -21.25 5.35 0.04
CA SER A 112 -22.32 4.34 -0.12
C SER A 112 -23.29 4.76 -1.21
N LEU A 113 -23.50 3.90 -2.21
CA LEU A 113 -24.45 4.17 -3.29
C LEU A 113 -25.87 3.97 -2.77
N LEU A 114 -26.47 5.06 -2.30
CA LEU A 114 -27.88 5.10 -1.89
C LEU A 114 -28.79 5.00 -3.12
N GLU A 115 -29.81 4.16 -3.06
CA GLU A 115 -30.82 4.02 -4.11
C GLU A 115 -31.65 5.30 -4.26
N GLU A 116 -32.10 5.57 -5.48
CA GLU A 116 -33.05 6.67 -5.72
C GLU A 116 -34.45 6.25 -5.25
N PRO A 117 -35.24 7.18 -4.69
CA PRO A 117 -36.62 6.89 -4.30
C PRO A 117 -37.41 6.33 -5.49
N ALA A 118 -38.15 5.25 -5.26
CA ALA A 118 -39.01 4.65 -6.27
C ALA A 118 -40.35 5.40 -6.47
N ILE A 119 -40.60 6.43 -5.67
CA ILE A 119 -41.83 7.23 -5.62
C ILE A 119 -41.57 8.65 -6.12
N SER A 120 -42.61 9.31 -6.62
CA SER A 120 -42.48 10.67 -7.17
C SER A 120 -42.11 11.69 -6.09
N ASP A 121 -41.60 12.85 -6.50
CA ASP A 121 -41.26 13.93 -5.57
C ASP A 121 -42.52 14.39 -4.78
N GLU A 122 -43.70 14.42 -5.40
CA GLU A 122 -44.96 14.73 -4.71
C GLU A 122 -45.33 13.66 -3.66
N GLU A 123 -45.13 12.37 -3.97
CA GLU A 123 -45.36 11.29 -3.02
C GLU A 123 -44.36 11.34 -1.86
N GLN A 124 -43.12 11.75 -2.10
CA GLN A 124 -42.12 11.98 -1.07
C GLN A 124 -42.52 13.15 -0.16
N VAL A 125 -43.02 14.26 -0.71
CA VAL A 125 -43.53 15.40 0.08
C VAL A 125 -44.65 14.95 1.02
N VAL A 126 -45.59 14.14 0.53
CA VAL A 126 -46.67 13.58 1.37
C VAL A 126 -46.09 12.71 2.49
N ALA A 127 -45.13 11.84 2.18
CA ALA A 127 -44.49 10.99 3.18
C ALA A 127 -43.69 11.80 4.23
N LEU A 128 -43.05 12.90 3.80
CA LEU A 128 -42.31 13.79 4.68
C LEU A 128 -43.23 14.53 5.64
N ARG A 129 -44.43 14.93 5.21
CA ARG A 129 -45.41 15.61 6.06
C ARG A 129 -45.81 14.78 7.29
N ASP A 130 -45.83 13.45 7.17
CA ASP A 130 -46.20 12.56 8.27
C ASP A 130 -45.11 12.43 9.35
N VAL A 131 -43.86 12.76 9.01
CA VAL A 131 -42.69 12.61 9.91
C VAL A 131 -42.06 13.94 10.34
N LEU A 132 -42.30 15.01 9.57
CA LEU A 132 -41.78 16.33 9.86
C LEU A 132 -42.72 17.12 10.78
N PRO A 133 -42.17 17.92 11.71
CA PRO A 133 -42.98 18.89 12.45
C PRO A 133 -43.67 19.90 11.52
N GLU A 134 -44.87 20.35 11.89
CA GLU A 134 -45.70 21.27 11.08
C GLU A 134 -45.03 22.62 10.71
N TRP A 135 -43.99 23.02 11.45
CA TRP A 135 -43.25 24.27 11.19
C TRP A 135 -42.13 24.12 10.15
N ILE A 136 -41.89 22.91 9.65
CA ILE A 136 -40.93 22.62 8.59
C ILE A 136 -41.68 22.48 7.27
N ASP A 137 -41.19 23.16 6.23
CA ASP A 137 -41.72 23.06 4.87
C ASP A 137 -41.30 21.72 4.23
N ASP A 138 -42.27 20.84 4.02
CA ASP A 138 -42.05 19.50 3.46
C ASP A 138 -41.48 19.53 2.03
N ALA A 139 -41.90 20.49 1.21
CA ALA A 139 -41.42 20.67 -0.16
C ALA A 139 -39.98 21.21 -0.20
N ASP A 140 -39.62 22.15 0.68
CA ASP A 140 -38.23 22.62 0.80
C ASP A 140 -37.29 21.49 1.23
N ILE A 141 -37.69 20.71 2.23
CA ILE A 141 -36.89 19.57 2.70
C ILE A 141 -36.77 18.50 1.61
N GLN A 142 -37.84 18.18 0.90
CA GLN A 142 -37.79 17.22 -0.21
C GLN A 142 -36.77 17.66 -1.27
N ALA A 143 -36.82 18.93 -1.69
CA ALA A 143 -35.87 19.46 -2.67
C ALA A 143 -34.42 19.34 -2.19
N ARG A 144 -34.16 19.68 -0.92
CA ARG A 144 -32.82 19.60 -0.30
C ARG A 144 -32.32 18.17 -0.13
N LEU A 145 -33.19 17.23 0.23
CA LEU A 145 -32.85 15.80 0.31
C LEU A 145 -32.52 15.25 -1.08
N GLY A 146 -33.30 15.62 -2.10
CA GLY A 146 -33.05 15.25 -3.49
C GLY A 146 -31.72 15.80 -4.00
N GLU A 147 -31.38 17.04 -3.67
CA GLU A 147 -30.07 17.62 -3.99
C GLU A 147 -28.93 16.89 -3.26
N ALA A 148 -29.05 16.69 -1.94
CA ALA A 148 -28.04 15.97 -1.16
C ALA A 148 -27.80 14.55 -1.69
N LEU A 149 -28.86 13.82 -2.07
CA LEU A 149 -28.76 12.50 -2.66
C LEU A 149 -28.00 12.53 -3.99
N ARG A 150 -28.32 13.47 -4.89
CA ARG A 150 -27.63 13.61 -6.18
C ARG A 150 -26.16 13.98 -6.00
N THR A 151 -25.85 14.86 -5.04
CA THR A 151 -24.48 15.22 -4.69
C THR A 151 -23.71 14.02 -4.18
N GLU A 152 -24.26 13.25 -3.24
CA GLU A 152 -23.60 12.05 -2.70
C GLU A 152 -23.36 10.99 -3.79
N ARG A 153 -24.35 10.78 -4.68
CA ARG A 153 -24.23 9.86 -5.81
C ARG A 153 -23.13 10.25 -6.79
N THR A 154 -22.72 11.52 -6.85
CA THR A 154 -21.60 11.96 -7.69
C THR A 154 -20.28 11.32 -7.25
N TRP A 155 -20.12 11.00 -5.97
CA TRP A 155 -18.96 10.29 -5.43
C TRP A 155 -19.18 8.77 -5.40
N ALA A 156 -20.37 8.34 -4.94
CA ALA A 156 -20.67 6.93 -4.75
C ALA A 156 -20.70 6.10 -6.05
N ILE A 157 -21.11 6.70 -7.17
CA ILE A 157 -21.14 5.99 -8.47
C ILE A 157 -19.72 5.63 -8.94
N PRO A 158 -18.77 6.58 -9.05
CA PRO A 158 -17.37 6.25 -9.32
C PRO A 158 -16.79 5.23 -8.36
N ASP A 159 -17.02 5.40 -7.05
CA ASP A 159 -16.49 4.49 -6.03
C ASP A 159 -16.95 3.06 -6.25
N ARG A 160 -18.26 2.85 -6.45
CA ARG A 160 -18.83 1.54 -6.74
C ARG A 160 -18.21 0.92 -7.98
N LEU A 161 -18.07 1.69 -9.07
CA LEU A 161 -17.43 1.19 -10.30
C LEU A 161 -15.96 0.77 -10.07
N GLN A 162 -15.22 1.46 -9.21
CA GLN A 162 -13.84 1.10 -8.91
C GLN A 162 -13.76 -0.16 -8.03
N VAL A 163 -14.63 -0.27 -7.03
CA VAL A 163 -14.73 -1.45 -6.18
C VAL A 163 -15.12 -2.68 -7.00
N ASP A 164 -16.12 -2.57 -7.88
CA ASP A 164 -16.59 -3.67 -8.73
C ASP A 164 -15.48 -4.13 -9.68
N ARG A 165 -14.77 -3.19 -10.33
CA ARG A 165 -13.60 -3.51 -11.18
C ARG A 165 -12.49 -4.20 -10.41
N LEU A 166 -12.21 -3.76 -9.18
CA LEU A 166 -11.21 -4.38 -8.33
C LEU A 166 -11.64 -5.81 -7.97
N SER A 167 -12.92 -6.00 -7.64
CA SER A 167 -13.51 -7.31 -7.33
C SER A 167 -13.43 -8.29 -8.50
N GLU A 168 -13.81 -7.86 -9.70
CA GLU A 168 -13.71 -8.69 -10.91
C GLU A 168 -12.28 -9.13 -11.21
N GLN A 169 -11.30 -8.26 -10.97
CA GLN A 169 -9.89 -8.54 -11.28
C GLN A 169 -9.20 -9.41 -10.22
N VAL A 170 -9.54 -9.21 -8.95
CA VAL A 170 -8.99 -9.99 -7.84
C VAL A 170 -9.63 -11.37 -7.77
N GLY A 171 -10.91 -11.49 -8.16
CA GLY A 171 -11.66 -12.75 -8.10
C GLY A 171 -11.71 -13.32 -6.68
N ASP A 172 -11.73 -14.64 -6.58
CA ASP A 172 -11.81 -15.36 -5.30
C ASP A 172 -10.46 -15.45 -4.55
N ASP A 173 -9.37 -14.91 -5.14
CA ASP A 173 -8.03 -15.00 -4.56
C ASP A 173 -7.88 -14.17 -3.27
N ALA A 174 -8.70 -13.15 -3.06
CA ALA A 174 -8.72 -12.39 -1.82
C ALA A 174 -10.07 -11.75 -1.55
N ARG A 175 -10.41 -11.67 -0.26
CA ARG A 175 -11.62 -11.02 0.19
C ARG A 175 -11.52 -9.50 0.07
N ILE A 176 -12.52 -8.87 -0.53
CA ILE A 176 -12.67 -7.41 -0.50
C ILE A 176 -13.58 -7.01 0.67
N VAL A 177 -13.19 -5.97 1.39
CA VAL A 177 -13.97 -5.36 2.47
C VAL A 177 -14.05 -3.86 2.23
N GLU A 178 -15.26 -3.32 2.23
CA GLU A 178 -15.51 -1.89 2.10
C GLU A 178 -15.64 -1.24 3.48
N VAL A 179 -14.94 -0.14 3.72
CA VAL A 179 -15.11 0.71 4.90
C VAL A 179 -15.62 2.06 4.41
N PRO A 180 -16.79 2.53 4.88
CA PRO A 180 -17.39 3.74 4.36
C PRO A 180 -16.60 4.98 4.75
N ALA A 181 -16.76 6.04 3.98
CA ALA A 181 -16.33 7.38 4.39
C ALA A 181 -17.19 7.83 5.59
N PHE A 182 -16.54 8.06 6.73
CA PHE A 182 -17.22 8.60 7.90
C PHE A 182 -17.32 10.13 7.80
N ASP A 183 -18.36 10.67 8.45
CA ASP A 183 -18.60 12.10 8.63
C ASP A 183 -17.64 12.75 9.64
N GLN A 184 -16.92 11.94 10.41
CA GLN A 184 -15.98 12.36 11.44
C GLN A 184 -14.66 11.60 11.34
N ASP A 185 -13.58 12.25 11.74
CA ASP A 185 -12.25 11.63 11.80
C ASP A 185 -12.20 10.47 12.81
N VAL A 186 -11.38 9.47 12.50
CA VAL A 186 -11.11 8.34 13.40
C VAL A 186 -9.98 8.72 14.35
N HIS A 187 -10.33 9.25 15.52
CA HIS A 187 -9.36 9.78 16.49
C HIS A 187 -9.64 9.36 17.94
N ASP A 188 -10.69 8.56 18.17
CA ASP A 188 -11.02 7.98 19.47
C ASP A 188 -11.32 6.47 19.37
N LEU A 189 -11.45 5.82 20.52
CA LEU A 189 -11.72 4.39 20.59
C LEU A 189 -13.10 4.01 20.05
N ALA A 190 -14.09 4.90 20.13
CA ALA A 190 -15.42 4.64 19.61
C ALA A 190 -15.41 4.63 18.07
N ALA A 191 -14.71 5.58 17.45
CA ALA A 191 -14.49 5.62 16.01
C ALA A 191 -13.67 4.42 15.52
N LEU A 192 -12.65 3.99 16.28
CA LEU A 192 -11.92 2.76 15.96
C LEU A 192 -12.82 1.52 16.05
N ALA A 193 -13.72 1.45 17.05
CA ALA A 193 -14.69 0.37 17.14
C ALA A 193 -15.66 0.36 15.95
N ARG A 194 -16.07 1.53 15.44
CA ARG A 194 -16.85 1.65 14.20
C ARG A 194 -16.07 1.11 13.00
N VAL A 195 -14.80 1.47 12.81
CA VAL A 195 -13.97 0.88 11.74
C VAL A 195 -13.92 -0.64 11.89
N ALA A 196 -13.66 -1.12 13.10
CA ALA A 196 -13.54 -2.54 13.40
C ALA A 196 -14.83 -3.33 13.08
N SER A 197 -16.02 -2.73 13.26
CA SER A 197 -17.27 -3.41 12.89
C SER A 197 -17.34 -3.67 11.38
N TYR A 198 -16.86 -2.77 10.51
CA TYR A 198 -16.81 -3.05 9.08
C TYR A 198 -15.76 -4.11 8.72
N LEU A 199 -14.59 -4.06 9.37
CA LEU A 199 -13.51 -5.02 9.11
C LEU A 199 -13.84 -6.45 9.56
N THR A 200 -14.77 -6.61 10.51
CA THR A 200 -15.13 -7.91 11.11
C THR A 200 -16.56 -8.37 10.81
N ALA A 201 -17.40 -7.53 10.20
CA ALA A 201 -18.83 -7.81 9.94
C ALA A 201 -19.14 -9.06 9.10
N GLY A 202 -18.14 -9.68 8.47
CA GLY A 202 -18.34 -11.00 7.86
C GLY A 202 -17.24 -12.00 8.19
N ALA A 203 -16.55 -11.84 9.31
CA ALA A 203 -15.74 -12.90 9.92
C ALA A 203 -16.63 -13.99 10.54
#